data_AF-A0A529A6P7-F1
#
_entry.id   AF-A0A529A6P7-F1
#
_cell.length_a   1.000
_cell.length_b   1.000
_cell.length_c   1.000
_cell.angle_alpha   90.00
_cell.angle_beta   90.00
_cell.angle_gamma   90.00
#
_symmetry.space_group_name_H-M   'P 1'
#
loop_
_entity.id
_entity.type
_entity.pdbx_description
1 polymer ?
#
loop_
_entity_poly.entity_id
_entity_poly.type
_entity_poly.pdbx_seq_one_letter_code
_entity_poly.pdbx_strand_id
1 'polypeptide(L)'
;KYHTQVSAANLKAESDWIHAHFPGAKTFITLMDMGSFADSDYSNTYNPANTGIDYYGINPYPVRTTAVDFNYIDRAVAAALEAGIPQSAIIPVYQAF
;
A
#
# COMPACT_ATOMS: atom_id res chain seq x y z
N LYS A 1 19.02 4.12 1.77
CA LYS A 1 19.08 3.69 0.34
C LYS A 1 18.06 2.57 0.21
N TYR A 2 16.98 2.77 -0.55
CA TYR A 2 15.97 1.72 -0.74
C TYR A 2 16.50 0.64 -1.67
N HIS A 3 15.99 -0.58 -1.51
CA HIS A 3 16.25 -1.65 -2.46
C HIS A 3 15.51 -1.37 -3.78
N THR A 4 15.99 -1.98 -4.87
CA THR A 4 15.26 -1.99 -6.13
C THR A 4 13.85 -2.54 -5.91
N GLN A 5 12.85 -1.86 -6.46
CA GLN A 5 11.46 -2.31 -6.39
C GLN A 5 11.33 -3.74 -6.93
N VAL A 6 10.66 -4.61 -6.18
CA VAL A 6 10.39 -6.00 -6.59
C VAL A 6 9.39 -5.98 -7.75
N SER A 7 9.53 -6.86 -8.74
CA SER A 7 8.53 -6.94 -9.81
C SER A 7 7.18 -7.43 -9.24
N ALA A 8 6.07 -6.95 -9.80
CA ALA A 8 4.75 -7.43 -9.39
C ALA A 8 4.60 -8.95 -9.57
N ALA A 9 5.21 -9.52 -10.62
CA ALA A 9 5.22 -10.96 -10.87
C ALA A 9 5.93 -11.76 -9.77
N ASN A 10 7.06 -11.26 -9.24
CA ASN A 10 7.76 -11.94 -8.14
C ASN A 10 6.95 -11.87 -6.84
N LEU A 11 6.39 -10.69 -6.52
CA LEU A 11 5.48 -10.55 -5.37
C LEU A 11 4.26 -11.45 -5.48
N LYS A 12 3.71 -11.59 -6.70
CA LYS A 12 2.61 -12.53 -6.95
C LYS A 12 3.02 -13.97 -6.68
N ALA A 13 4.18 -14.40 -7.17
CA ALA A 13 4.68 -15.75 -6.94
C ALA A 13 4.85 -16.07 -5.45
N GLU A 14 5.31 -15.10 -4.65
CA GLU A 14 5.41 -15.23 -3.20
C GLU A 14 4.02 -15.32 -2.53
N SER A 15 3.07 -14.46 -2.93
CA SER A 15 1.71 -14.50 -2.39
C SER A 15 1.01 -15.82 -2.72
N ASP A 16 1.08 -16.26 -3.98
CA ASP A 16 0.52 -17.53 -4.44
C ASP A 16 1.10 -18.71 -3.66
N TRP A 17 2.42 -18.69 -3.37
CA TRP A 17 3.07 -19.72 -2.58
C TRP A 17 2.52 -19.76 -1.14
N ILE A 18 2.34 -18.60 -0.50
CA ILE A 18 1.77 -18.53 0.85
C ILE A 18 0.35 -19.10 0.87
N HIS A 19 -0.50 -18.70 -0.09
CA HIS A 19 -1.88 -19.20 -0.17
C HIS A 19 -1.96 -20.71 -0.42
N ALA A 20 -1.01 -21.28 -1.18
CA ALA A 20 -0.95 -22.71 -1.45
C ALA A 20 -0.48 -23.56 -0.26
N HIS A 21 0.39 -23.00 0.61
CA HIS A 21 1.01 -23.75 1.70
C HIS A 21 0.37 -23.49 3.07
N PHE A 22 -0.29 -22.35 3.25
CA PHE A 22 -0.91 -21.94 4.50
C PHE A 22 -2.37 -21.55 4.27
N PRO A 23 -3.29 -22.53 4.18
CA PRO A 23 -4.71 -22.25 4.02
C PRO A 23 -5.24 -21.30 5.11
N GLY A 24 -5.84 -20.20 4.69
CA GLY A 24 -6.36 -19.16 5.58
C GLY A 24 -5.37 -18.05 5.94
N ALA A 25 -4.09 -18.16 5.56
CA ALA A 25 -3.14 -17.06 5.70
C ALA A 25 -3.51 -15.88 4.77
N LYS A 26 -3.14 -14.68 5.21
CA LYS A 26 -3.39 -13.43 4.48
C LYS A 26 -2.08 -12.68 4.27
N THR A 27 -1.84 -12.24 3.05
CA THR A 27 -0.66 -11.45 2.70
C THR A 27 -0.94 -9.97 2.88
N PHE A 28 0.08 -9.25 3.33
CA PHE A 28 0.00 -7.81 3.58
C PHE A 28 1.29 -7.14 3.14
N ILE A 29 1.16 -6.00 2.46
CA ILE A 29 2.28 -5.11 2.16
C ILE A 29 1.95 -3.68 2.58
N THR A 30 2.98 -2.89 2.86
CA THR A 30 2.85 -1.44 2.95
C THR A 30 3.22 -0.84 1.59
N LEU A 31 2.37 0.04 1.08
CA LEU A 31 2.65 0.74 -0.16
C LEU A 31 3.53 1.95 0.07
N MET A 32 4.47 2.13 -0.85
CA MET A 32 5.24 3.37 -0.95
C MET A 32 4.42 4.38 -1.75
N ASP A 33 4.14 5.54 -1.15
CA ASP A 33 3.61 6.69 -1.87
C ASP A 33 4.71 7.21 -2.81
N MET A 34 4.46 7.13 -4.11
CA MET A 34 5.37 7.56 -5.17
C MET A 34 5.19 9.04 -5.51
N GLY A 35 4.15 9.67 -4.97
CA GLY A 35 3.82 11.06 -5.18
C GLY A 35 4.49 11.98 -4.16
N SER A 36 3.71 12.95 -3.69
CA SER A 36 4.15 14.00 -2.77
C SER A 36 3.16 14.17 -1.61
N PHE A 37 3.54 14.96 -0.61
CA PHE A 37 2.65 15.28 0.51
C PHE A 37 1.33 15.96 0.10
N ALA A 38 1.35 16.72 -1.00
CA ALA A 38 0.19 17.42 -1.52
C ALA A 38 -0.60 16.58 -2.55
N ASP A 39 0.00 15.54 -3.10
CA ASP A 39 -0.52 14.79 -4.25
C ASP A 39 0.02 13.35 -4.21
N SER A 40 -0.67 12.47 -3.49
CA SER A 40 -0.27 11.06 -3.34
C SER A 40 -0.46 10.30 -4.64
N ASP A 41 0.43 9.34 -4.89
CA ASP A 41 0.32 8.48 -6.06
C ASP A 41 0.82 7.06 -5.74
N TYR A 42 -0.03 6.06 -6.01
CA TYR A 42 0.32 4.64 -5.92
C TYR A 42 0.28 3.94 -7.29
N SER A 43 0.10 4.68 -8.37
CA SER A 43 0.08 4.18 -9.74
C SER A 43 1.39 3.46 -10.08
N ASN A 44 1.31 2.50 -11.01
CA ASN A 44 2.47 1.71 -11.45
C ASN A 44 3.20 0.93 -10.35
N THR A 45 2.54 0.69 -9.19
CA THR A 45 3.06 -0.15 -8.11
C THR A 45 2.33 -1.50 -8.04
N TYR A 46 1.66 -1.81 -6.93
CA TYR A 46 1.05 -3.09 -6.62
C TYR A 46 -0.42 -2.91 -6.29
N ASN A 47 -1.25 -3.79 -6.83
CA ASN A 47 -2.67 -3.89 -6.54
C ASN A 47 -3.11 -5.37 -6.62
N PRO A 48 -4.34 -5.70 -6.22
CA PRO A 48 -4.77 -7.10 -6.20
C PRO A 48 -4.69 -7.76 -7.57
N ALA A 49 -4.92 -7.00 -8.64
CA ALA A 49 -4.92 -7.51 -10.00
C ALA A 49 -3.54 -7.98 -10.48
N ASN A 50 -2.46 -7.33 -10.04
CA ASN A 50 -1.10 -7.66 -10.49
C ASN A 50 -0.26 -8.46 -9.48
N THR A 51 -0.65 -8.49 -8.20
CA THR A 51 0.11 -9.19 -7.13
C THR A 51 -0.68 -10.25 -6.39
N GLY A 52 -2.01 -10.23 -6.40
CA GLY A 52 -2.82 -11.14 -5.57
C GLY A 52 -2.65 -10.96 -4.05
N ILE A 53 -2.03 -9.87 -3.60
CA ILE A 53 -1.91 -9.55 -2.18
C ILE A 53 -3.30 -9.27 -1.59
N ASP A 54 -3.57 -9.76 -0.37
CA ASP A 54 -4.88 -9.60 0.26
C ASP A 54 -5.11 -8.19 0.82
N TYR A 55 -4.09 -7.61 1.46
CA TYR A 55 -4.22 -6.37 2.24
C TYR A 55 -3.08 -5.38 1.98
N TYR A 56 -3.43 -4.10 2.05
CA TYR A 56 -2.53 -2.99 1.72
C TYR A 56 -2.56 -1.95 2.83
N GLY A 57 -1.40 -1.69 3.41
CA GLY A 57 -1.18 -0.59 4.34
C GLY A 57 -0.82 0.69 3.60
N ILE A 58 -1.51 1.77 3.94
CA ILE A 58 -1.12 3.13 3.56
C ILE A 58 -0.65 3.88 4.81
N ASN A 59 0.39 4.70 4.66
CA ASN A 59 1.05 5.38 5.78
C ASN A 59 1.08 6.91 5.61
N PRO A 60 -0.08 7.60 5.50
CA PRO A 60 -0.09 9.06 5.52
C PRO A 60 0.32 9.55 6.92
N TYR A 61 1.36 10.39 6.98
CA TYR A 61 1.76 11.14 8.17
C TYR A 61 1.30 12.60 8.02
N PRO A 62 0.11 12.96 8.54
CA PRO A 62 -0.49 14.29 8.34
C PRO A 62 0.22 15.41 9.10
N VAL A 63 0.96 15.07 10.16
CA VAL A 63 1.80 15.99 10.93
C VAL A 63 3.26 15.70 10.59
N ARG A 64 3.93 16.69 10.03
CA ARG A 64 5.37 16.67 9.73
C ARG A 64 6.03 17.85 10.43
N THR A 65 7.35 17.83 10.56
CA THR A 65 8.11 18.93 11.18
C THR A 65 7.88 20.30 10.52
N THR A 66 7.45 20.33 9.26
CA THR A 66 7.26 21.54 8.45
C THR A 66 5.81 21.85 8.13
N ALA A 67 4.84 20.96 8.41
CA ALA A 67 3.46 21.13 7.98
C ALA A 67 2.47 20.27 8.78
N VAL A 68 1.23 20.74 8.87
CA VAL A 68 0.08 19.98 9.37
C VAL A 68 -1.00 20.00 8.30
N ASP A 69 -1.40 18.83 7.82
CA ASP A 69 -2.51 18.66 6.89
C ASP A 69 -3.20 17.30 7.10
N PHE A 70 -4.35 17.32 7.78
CA PHE A 70 -5.15 16.12 8.04
C PHE A 70 -5.83 15.57 6.79
N ASN A 71 -6.04 16.40 5.75
CA ASN A 71 -6.61 15.93 4.48
C ASN A 71 -5.63 15.04 3.71
N TYR A 72 -4.37 14.93 4.15
CA TYR A 72 -3.42 13.98 3.58
C TYR A 72 -3.90 12.53 3.72
N ILE A 73 -4.65 12.20 4.77
CA ILE A 73 -5.22 10.87 4.95
C ILE A 73 -6.22 10.58 3.83
N ASP A 74 -7.18 11.47 3.62
CA ASP A 74 -8.22 11.31 2.60
C ASP A 74 -7.62 11.24 1.19
N ARG A 75 -6.61 12.07 0.90
CA ARG A 75 -5.89 12.03 -0.38
C ARG A 75 -5.16 10.70 -0.59
N ALA A 76 -4.47 10.18 0.42
CA ALA A 76 -3.79 8.90 0.32
C ALA A 76 -4.77 7.74 0.12
N VAL A 77 -5.93 7.77 0.79
CA VAL A 77 -7.00 6.79 0.56
C VAL A 77 -7.52 6.89 -0.87
N ALA A 78 -7.84 8.09 -1.36
CA ALA A 78 -8.33 8.30 -2.72
C ALA A 78 -7.34 7.79 -3.78
N ALA A 79 -6.05 8.12 -3.64
CA ALA A 79 -5.00 7.63 -4.55
C ALA A 79 -4.87 6.10 -4.54
N ALA A 80 -5.04 5.45 -3.38
CA ALA A 80 -5.03 3.99 -3.29
C ALA A 80 -6.22 3.36 -4.02
N LEU A 81 -7.41 3.96 -3.90
CA LEU A 81 -8.60 3.53 -4.65
C LEU A 81 -8.38 3.68 -6.16
N GLU A 82 -7.82 4.81 -6.61
CA GLU A 82 -7.50 5.06 -8.02
C GLU A 82 -6.46 4.07 -8.57
N ALA A 83 -5.50 3.64 -7.74
CA ALA A 83 -4.53 2.60 -8.10
C ALA A 83 -5.13 1.18 -8.17
N GLY A 84 -6.42 1.03 -7.90
CA GLY A 84 -7.16 -0.23 -8.01
C GLY A 84 -7.18 -1.06 -6.73
N ILE A 85 -6.91 -0.47 -5.57
CA ILE A 85 -6.97 -1.15 -4.29
C ILE A 85 -8.39 -0.98 -3.74
N PRO A 86 -9.14 -2.06 -3.49
CA PRO A 86 -10.49 -1.93 -2.96
C PRO A 86 -10.43 -1.44 -1.52
N GLN A 87 -11.40 -0.60 -1.12
CA GLN A 87 -11.48 -0.05 0.24
C GLN A 87 -11.44 -1.14 1.33
N SER A 88 -12.06 -2.29 1.08
CA SER A 88 -12.06 -3.44 2.00
C SER A 88 -10.69 -4.11 2.18
N ALA A 89 -9.72 -3.82 1.32
CA ALA A 89 -8.34 -4.30 1.41
C ALA A 89 -7.37 -3.25 1.98
N ILE A 90 -7.81 -2.00 2.19
CA ILE A 90 -7.00 -0.95 2.80
C ILE A 90 -7.06 -1.14 4.32
N ILE A 91 -5.92 -1.51 4.92
CA ILE A 91 -5.83 -1.75 6.36
C ILE A 91 -5.08 -0.59 7.01
N PRO A 92 -5.64 0.03 8.07
CA PRO A 92 -4.92 1.03 8.86
C PRO A 92 -3.63 0.42 9.42
N VAL A 93 -2.51 1.07 9.16
CA VAL A 93 -1.24 0.71 9.78
C VAL A 93 -1.16 1.44 11.11
N TYR A 94 -0.76 0.73 12.16
CA TYR A 94 -0.55 1.33 13.46
C TYR A 94 0.58 2.37 13.39
N GLN A 95 0.27 3.62 13.75
CA GLN A 95 1.24 4.70 13.90
C GLN A 95 1.34 5.08 15.38
N ALA A 96 2.53 4.93 15.97
CA ALA A 96 2.85 5.45 17.29
C ALA A 96 3.75 6.69 17.14
N PHE A 97 3.49 7.71 17.96
CA PHE A 97 4.20 8.99 17.99
C PHE A 97 4.89 9.18 19.33
#